data_AF-A0A952QC83-F1
#
_entry.id   AF-A0A952QC83-F1
#
_cell.length_a   1.000
_cell.length_b   1.000
_cell.length_c   1.000
_cell.angle_alpha   90.00
_cell.angle_beta   90.00
_cell.angle_gamma   90.00
#
_symmetry.space_group_name_H-M   'P 1'
#
loop_
_entity.id
_entity.type
_entity.pdbx_description
1 polymer ?
#
loop_
_entity_poly.entity_id
_entity_poly.type
_entity_poly.pdbx_seq_one_letter_code
_entity_poly.pdbx_strand_id
1 'polypeptide(L)'
;MSTTTPANLRLQGLHALGGAPTKSTIALAGLWFFLAIALVGSAVIVLVSLLGVRVASMAMLVEMGPAFGVGMGVLVALGALIIVFYIVYKHSRGTLFGRQLKSTGDELDKLKDDVVRDESGARDGLREAAEQLREGDAILARADDNAAREIEETLVGIKVAALVLGVKEIVAPVYSKVVTPAQPLRAQYNAKAATVRSDAAILVKRLQEGTLETLGDAPDAYAATHQPHQGGVDVADLDPTAQPGLVAATDRSRRHVPWWMILLGALLLAILVGAGITVATGAFAAATGADPTADPTSTADGASSGLVEGVDYAFLSGSGDNAAGWSCSAPITVSLMGDYPVGANATLAAAVASIGSASGLPLQLGADGTPGDITVSYLPSADVEAKGGDDGAIGVASPIIVGGSITSATVVIDEESPSNDPASYLAVLVLEHELGHAVGLDHVDHGGELMQPQLDPTLTGLGEGDLRGLQLVGC
;
A
#
# COMPACT_ATOMS: atom_id res chain seq x y z
N MET A 1 -25.14 65.43 -13.82
CA MET A 1 -25.14 64.22 -14.66
C MET A 1 -23.71 63.98 -15.13
N SER A 2 -23.01 63.06 -14.48
CA SER A 2 -21.66 62.62 -14.84
C SER A 2 -21.63 61.12 -14.62
N THR A 3 -21.43 60.36 -15.69
CA THR A 3 -21.44 58.90 -15.73
C THR A 3 -20.03 58.37 -15.51
N THR A 4 -19.79 57.76 -14.35
CA THR A 4 -18.59 56.97 -14.06
C THR A 4 -18.83 55.50 -14.43
N THR A 5 -17.99 54.99 -15.34
CA THR A 5 -17.95 53.61 -15.82
C THR A 5 -17.30 52.68 -14.80
N PRO A 6 -17.87 51.49 -14.47
CA PRO A 6 -17.23 50.50 -13.62
C PRO A 6 -16.59 49.40 -14.49
N ALA A 7 -15.28 49.49 -14.75
CA ALA A 7 -14.54 48.45 -15.49
C ALA A 7 -13.35 47.84 -14.70
N ASN A 8 -13.06 48.30 -13.48
CA ASN A 8 -11.84 47.93 -12.76
C ASN A 8 -12.02 46.99 -11.55
N LEU A 9 -13.21 46.43 -11.31
CA LEU A 9 -13.44 45.51 -10.18
C LEU A 9 -13.47 44.01 -10.56
N ARG A 10 -13.27 43.66 -11.84
CA ARG A 10 -13.42 42.26 -12.32
C ARG A 10 -12.13 41.42 -12.36
N LEU A 11 -10.97 41.98 -12.01
CA LEU A 11 -9.68 41.30 -12.16
C LEU A 11 -9.02 40.82 -10.85
N GLN A 12 -9.59 41.12 -9.68
CA GLN A 12 -9.00 40.70 -8.39
C GLN A 12 -9.54 39.37 -7.85
N GLY A 13 -10.64 38.83 -8.39
CA GLY A 13 -11.24 37.57 -7.92
C GLY A 13 -10.68 36.28 -8.56
N LEU A 14 -9.88 36.38 -9.63
CA LEU A 14 -9.45 35.22 -10.44
C LEU A 14 -8.08 34.62 -10.04
N HIS A 15 -7.41 35.16 -9.02
CA HIS A 15 -6.11 34.67 -8.55
C HIS A 15 -6.19 33.66 -7.39
N ALA A 16 -7.38 33.33 -6.87
CA ALA A 16 -7.54 32.52 -5.66
C ALA A 16 -7.74 31.01 -5.91
N LEU A 17 -7.79 30.54 -7.16
CA LEU A 17 -8.03 29.14 -7.49
C LEU A 17 -6.86 28.58 -8.31
N GLY A 18 -5.96 27.85 -7.65
CA GLY A 18 -4.93 27.04 -8.30
C GLY A 18 -3.64 27.79 -8.68
N GLY A 19 -2.94 28.35 -7.70
CA GLY A 19 -1.58 28.85 -7.92
C GLY A 19 -0.67 27.72 -8.43
N ALA A 20 -0.06 27.91 -9.60
CA ALA A 20 0.94 26.98 -10.15
C ALA A 20 2.02 26.69 -9.09
N PRO A 21 2.52 25.45 -8.99
CA PRO A 21 3.50 25.08 -7.99
C PRO A 21 4.69 26.03 -8.05
N THR A 22 4.97 26.67 -6.92
CA THR A 22 6.07 27.63 -6.83
C THR A 22 7.41 26.93 -7.11
N LYS A 23 8.42 27.70 -7.54
CA LYS A 23 9.76 27.15 -7.80
C LYS A 23 10.34 26.37 -6.60
N SER A 24 9.97 26.75 -5.37
CA SER A 24 10.35 26.03 -4.15
C SER A 24 9.66 24.67 -4.03
N THR A 25 8.38 24.53 -4.40
CA THR A 25 7.66 23.25 -4.40
C THR A 25 8.27 22.24 -5.37
N ILE A 26 8.66 22.70 -6.58
CA ILE A 26 9.32 21.86 -7.59
C ILE A 26 10.74 21.47 -7.13
N ALA A 27 11.47 22.40 -6.50
CA ALA A 27 12.80 22.11 -5.95
C ALA A 27 12.74 21.11 -4.78
N LEU A 28 11.71 21.21 -3.92
CA LEU A 28 11.50 20.29 -2.80
C LEU A 28 11.15 18.88 -3.30
N ALA A 29 10.26 18.76 -4.29
CA ALA A 29 9.92 17.47 -4.91
C ALA A 29 11.13 16.82 -5.58
N GLY A 30 11.97 17.61 -6.26
CA GLY A 30 13.25 17.14 -6.80
C GLY A 30 14.20 16.62 -5.71
N LEU A 31 14.32 17.35 -4.59
CA LEU A 31 15.15 16.94 -3.46
C LEU A 31 14.68 15.61 -2.85
N TRP A 32 13.37 15.43 -2.63
CA TRP A 32 12.80 14.19 -2.12
C TRP A 32 13.02 13.00 -3.05
N PHE A 33 12.91 13.22 -4.36
CA PHE A 33 13.22 12.20 -5.37
C PHE A 33 14.69 11.76 -5.33
N PHE A 34 15.64 12.70 -5.22
CA PHE A 34 17.05 12.37 -5.06
C PHE A 34 17.34 11.65 -3.74
N LEU A 35 16.67 12.02 -2.65
CA LEU A 35 16.81 11.37 -1.34
C LEU A 35 16.30 9.92 -1.39
N ALA A 36 15.18 9.66 -2.06
CA ALA A 36 14.62 8.33 -2.25
C ALA A 36 15.57 7.43 -3.07
N ILE A 37 16.13 7.96 -4.17
CA ILE A 37 17.15 7.23 -4.96
C ILE A 37 18.40 6.95 -4.13
N ALA A 38 18.86 7.91 -3.32
CA ALA A 38 20.03 7.72 -2.46
C ALA A 38 19.77 6.65 -1.39
N LEU A 39 18.59 6.64 -0.77
CA LEU A 39 18.19 5.63 0.22
C LEU A 39 18.09 4.24 -0.41
N VAL A 40 17.37 4.09 -1.51
CA VAL A 40 17.25 2.79 -2.22
C VAL A 40 18.61 2.32 -2.73
N GLY A 41 19.40 3.21 -3.34
CA GLY A 41 20.75 2.91 -3.79
C GLY A 41 21.67 2.44 -2.64
N SER A 42 21.59 3.11 -1.49
CA SER A 42 22.38 2.72 -0.30
C SER A 42 21.96 1.35 0.25
N ALA A 43 20.67 1.03 0.27
CA ALA A 43 20.17 -0.28 0.70
C ALA A 43 20.65 -1.40 -0.24
N VAL A 44 20.61 -1.17 -1.55
CA VAL A 44 21.13 -2.13 -2.55
C VAL A 44 22.64 -2.34 -2.38
N ILE A 45 23.41 -1.28 -2.15
CA ILE A 45 24.86 -1.38 -1.90
C ILE A 45 25.15 -2.23 -0.64
N VAL A 46 24.39 -2.03 0.44
CA VAL A 46 24.55 -2.82 1.67
C VAL A 46 24.20 -4.29 1.43
N LEU A 47 23.09 -4.58 0.76
CA LEU A 47 22.67 -5.95 0.45
C LEU A 47 23.72 -6.69 -0.39
N VAL A 48 24.26 -6.01 -1.40
CA VAL A 48 25.29 -6.56 -2.30
C VAL A 48 26.61 -6.78 -1.57
N SER A 49 26.96 -5.90 -0.64
CA SER A 49 28.14 -6.06 0.21
C SER A 49 28.00 -7.28 1.13
N LEU A 50 26.83 -7.47 1.75
CA LEU A 50 26.52 -8.64 2.58
C LEU A 50 26.54 -9.94 1.76
N LEU A 51 26.02 -9.90 0.54
CA LEU A 51 26.09 -11.03 -0.40
C LEU A 51 27.54 -11.38 -0.75
N GLY A 52 28.37 -10.38 -1.03
CA GLY A 52 29.80 -10.57 -1.29
C GLY A 52 30.53 -11.21 -0.12
N VAL A 53 30.27 -10.76 1.11
CA VAL A 53 30.85 -11.35 2.34
C VAL A 53 30.43 -12.80 2.50
N ARG A 54 29.16 -13.13 2.25
CA ARG A 54 28.65 -14.50 2.36
C ARG A 54 29.25 -15.44 1.31
N VAL A 55 29.35 -14.99 0.05
CA VAL A 55 29.97 -15.77 -1.04
C VAL A 55 31.46 -15.99 -0.76
N ALA A 56 32.17 -14.98 -0.26
CA ALA A 56 33.56 -15.13 0.16
C ALA A 56 33.72 -16.12 1.32
N SER A 57 32.80 -16.09 2.29
CA SER A 57 32.79 -17.03 3.43
C SER A 57 32.52 -18.47 2.97
N MET A 58 31.60 -18.68 2.03
CA MET A 58 31.35 -19.99 1.43
C MET A 58 32.52 -20.48 0.56
N ALA A 59 33.19 -19.60 -0.18
CA ALA A 59 34.37 -19.98 -0.97
C ALA A 59 35.53 -20.48 -0.08
N MET A 60 35.72 -19.87 1.11
CA MET A 60 36.70 -20.35 2.08
C MET A 60 36.35 -21.73 2.67
N LEU A 61 35.06 -22.04 2.83
CA LEU A 61 34.61 -23.37 3.29
C LEU A 61 34.84 -24.47 2.23
N VAL A 62 34.96 -24.12 0.95
CA VAL A 62 35.10 -25.07 -0.17
C VAL A 62 36.55 -25.15 -0.70
N GLU A 63 37.53 -24.62 0.06
CA GLU A 63 38.95 -24.53 -0.34
C GLU A 63 39.21 -23.86 -1.70
N MET A 64 38.23 -23.12 -2.23
CA MET A 64 38.43 -22.31 -3.43
C MET A 64 39.23 -21.08 -3.00
N GLY A 65 40.53 -21.11 -3.28
CA GLY A 65 41.50 -20.12 -2.79
C GLY A 65 41.03 -18.65 -2.92
N PRO A 66 41.58 -17.74 -2.10
CA PRO A 66 41.04 -16.40 -1.86
C PRO A 66 40.86 -15.54 -3.12
N ALA A 67 41.61 -15.82 -4.19
CA ALA A 67 41.45 -15.18 -5.50
C ALA A 67 40.05 -15.39 -6.11
N PHE A 68 39.42 -16.55 -5.89
CA PHE A 68 38.09 -16.85 -6.40
C PHE A 68 36.99 -16.06 -5.68
N GLY A 69 37.07 -15.99 -4.34
CA GLY A 69 36.14 -15.20 -3.52
C GLY A 69 36.18 -13.71 -3.87
N VAL A 70 37.38 -13.16 -4.07
CA VAL A 70 37.55 -11.77 -4.52
C VAL A 70 37.00 -11.56 -5.93
N GLY A 71 37.24 -12.48 -6.87
CA GLY A 71 36.73 -12.42 -8.23
C GLY A 71 35.20 -12.40 -8.30
N MET A 72 34.53 -13.28 -7.54
CA MET A 72 33.06 -13.31 -7.48
C MET A 72 32.48 -12.10 -6.77
N GLY A 73 33.12 -11.61 -5.70
CA GLY A 73 32.69 -10.37 -5.03
C GLY A 73 32.69 -9.16 -5.98
N VAL A 74 33.72 -9.04 -6.82
CA VAL A 74 33.82 -7.96 -7.83
C VAL A 74 32.74 -8.09 -8.90
N LEU A 75 32.43 -9.31 -9.37
CA LEU A 75 31.37 -9.53 -10.36
C LEU A 75 29.98 -9.18 -9.83
N VAL A 76 29.67 -9.55 -8.58
CA VAL A 76 28.40 -9.23 -7.93
C VAL A 76 28.27 -7.71 -7.73
N ALA A 77 29.34 -7.04 -7.31
CA ALA A 77 29.35 -5.57 -7.17
C ALA A 77 29.14 -4.85 -8.51
N LEU A 78 29.77 -5.32 -9.60
CA LEU A 78 29.56 -4.78 -10.94
C LEU A 78 28.13 -4.99 -11.43
N GLY A 79 27.54 -6.16 -11.21
CA GLY A 79 26.14 -6.45 -11.56
C GLY A 79 25.16 -5.51 -10.87
N ALA A 80 25.36 -5.26 -9.57
CA ALA A 80 24.54 -4.32 -8.82
C ALA A 80 24.65 -2.88 -9.34
N LEU A 81 25.86 -2.44 -9.70
CA LEU A 81 26.10 -1.10 -10.22
C LEU A 81 25.43 -0.88 -11.58
N ILE A 82 25.38 -1.92 -12.42
CA ILE A 82 24.62 -1.92 -13.68
C ILE A 82 23.11 -1.82 -13.42
N ILE A 83 22.58 -2.56 -12.45
CA ILE A 83 21.15 -2.52 -12.09
C ILE A 83 20.75 -1.12 -11.59
N VAL A 84 21.53 -0.53 -10.67
CA VAL A 84 21.29 0.82 -10.18
C VAL A 84 21.36 1.84 -11.32
N PHE A 85 22.35 1.73 -12.21
CA PHE A 85 22.46 2.61 -13.37
C PHE A 85 21.26 2.47 -14.31
N TYR A 86 20.78 1.25 -14.54
CA TYR A 86 19.61 0.98 -15.38
C TYR A 86 18.32 1.57 -14.80
N ILE A 87 18.09 1.39 -13.49
CA ILE A 87 16.93 1.95 -12.79
C ILE A 87 16.94 3.48 -12.85
N VAL A 88 18.07 4.10 -12.50
CA VAL A 88 18.23 5.57 -12.52
C VAL A 88 18.11 6.13 -13.95
N TYR A 89 18.70 5.46 -14.93
CA TYR A 89 18.64 5.86 -16.34
C TYR A 89 17.20 5.79 -16.88
N LYS A 90 16.47 4.69 -16.62
CA LYS A 90 15.07 4.50 -17.06
C LYS A 90 14.14 5.55 -16.43
N HIS A 91 14.27 5.82 -15.13
CA HIS A 91 13.45 6.82 -14.43
C HIS A 91 13.75 8.27 -14.84
N SER A 92 15.00 8.60 -15.19
CA SER A 92 15.35 9.95 -15.67
C SER A 92 14.65 10.35 -16.99
N ARG A 93 14.24 9.36 -17.80
CA ARG A 93 13.46 9.60 -19.03
C ARG A 93 11.96 9.90 -18.79
N GLY A 94 11.44 9.65 -17.59
CA GLY A 94 10.04 9.93 -17.21
C GLY A 94 9.66 11.43 -17.18
N THR A 95 10.63 12.33 -17.30
CA THR A 95 10.44 13.79 -17.40
C THR A 95 9.76 14.27 -18.72
N LEU A 96 9.45 13.35 -19.63
CA LEU A 96 8.56 13.61 -20.79
C LEU A 96 7.08 13.64 -20.39
N PHE A 97 6.66 12.81 -19.44
CA PHE A 97 5.25 12.69 -19.03
C PHE A 97 4.75 13.93 -18.27
N GLY A 98 5.58 14.50 -17.40
CA GLY A 98 5.30 15.78 -16.73
C GLY A 98 5.21 16.97 -17.68
N ARG A 99 5.83 16.89 -18.87
CA ARG A 99 5.68 17.91 -19.92
C ARG A 99 4.38 17.75 -20.70
N GLN A 100 3.89 16.52 -20.89
CA GLN A 100 2.59 16.25 -21.47
C GLN A 100 1.45 16.72 -20.56
N LEU A 101 1.50 16.41 -19.26
CA LEU A 101 0.46 16.86 -18.31
C LEU A 101 0.38 18.39 -18.20
N LYS A 102 1.53 19.08 -18.26
CA LYS A 102 1.55 20.54 -18.31
C LYS A 102 0.95 21.08 -19.61
N SER A 103 1.24 20.43 -20.75
CA SER A 103 0.64 20.78 -22.05
C SER A 103 -0.88 20.62 -22.04
N THR A 104 -1.40 19.55 -21.44
CA THR A 104 -2.85 19.30 -21.34
C THR A 104 -3.54 20.31 -20.41
N GLY A 105 -2.89 20.71 -19.32
CA GLY A 105 -3.39 21.79 -18.45
C GLY A 105 -3.46 23.15 -19.14
N ASP A 106 -2.40 23.52 -19.87
CA ASP A 106 -2.34 24.77 -20.63
C ASP A 106 -3.38 24.81 -21.79
N GLU A 107 -3.77 23.64 -22.31
CA GLU A 107 -4.80 23.49 -23.36
C GLU A 107 -6.23 23.56 -22.81
N LEU A 108 -6.45 23.03 -21.60
CA LEU A 108 -7.72 23.13 -20.88
C LEU A 108 -8.05 24.58 -20.47
N ASP A 109 -7.03 25.34 -20.05
CA ASP A 109 -7.19 26.77 -19.72
C ASP A 109 -7.52 27.60 -20.97
N LYS A 110 -6.94 27.26 -22.12
CA LYS A 110 -7.31 27.85 -23.42
C LYS A 110 -8.76 27.55 -23.81
N LEU A 111 -9.19 26.30 -23.63
CA LEU A 111 -10.56 25.88 -23.94
C LEU A 111 -11.57 26.64 -23.08
N LYS A 112 -11.23 26.90 -21.81
CA LYS A 112 -12.05 27.69 -20.89
C LYS A 112 -12.22 29.14 -21.35
N ASP A 113 -11.17 29.74 -21.92
CA ASP A 113 -11.21 31.09 -22.48
C ASP A 113 -12.01 31.15 -23.80
N ASP A 114 -11.99 30.08 -24.60
CA ASP A 114 -12.71 29.99 -25.89
C ASP A 114 -14.22 29.68 -25.71
N VAL A 115 -14.60 28.94 -24.66
CA VAL A 115 -16.01 28.64 -24.29
C VAL A 115 -16.81 29.91 -23.97
N VAL A 116 -16.15 31.00 -23.56
CA VAL A 116 -16.80 32.30 -23.34
C VAL A 116 -17.18 32.99 -24.66
N ARG A 117 -16.71 32.49 -25.81
CA ARG A 117 -16.84 33.14 -27.12
C ARG A 117 -17.76 32.45 -28.13
N ASP A 118 -17.99 31.15 -28.01
CA ASP A 118 -18.86 30.37 -28.93
C ASP A 118 -19.46 29.14 -28.22
N GLU A 119 -20.79 29.15 -28.06
CA GLU A 119 -21.56 28.14 -27.32
C GLU A 119 -21.64 26.79 -28.05
N SER A 120 -21.46 26.77 -29.38
CA SER A 120 -21.51 25.55 -30.19
C SER A 120 -20.18 24.77 -30.12
N GLY A 121 -19.04 25.48 -30.16
CA GLY A 121 -17.71 24.88 -29.94
C GLY A 121 -17.50 24.36 -28.52
N ALA A 122 -18.16 24.97 -27.53
CA ALA A 122 -18.08 24.55 -26.14
C ALA A 122 -18.60 23.13 -25.88
N ARG A 123 -19.67 22.72 -26.57
CA ARG A 123 -20.26 21.38 -26.40
C ARG A 123 -19.37 20.27 -26.99
N ASP A 124 -18.80 20.51 -28.16
CA ASP A 124 -17.89 19.55 -28.79
C ASP A 124 -16.56 19.48 -28.02
N GLY A 125 -16.03 20.62 -27.55
CA GLY A 125 -14.84 20.67 -26.71
C GLY A 125 -15.03 20.00 -25.35
N LEU A 126 -16.20 20.13 -24.71
CA LEU A 126 -16.51 19.42 -23.46
C LEU A 126 -16.66 17.91 -23.66
N ARG A 127 -17.20 17.48 -24.81
CA ARG A 127 -17.29 16.06 -25.15
C ARG A 127 -15.91 15.46 -25.37
N GLU A 128 -15.04 16.17 -26.09
CA GLU A 128 -13.64 15.78 -26.30
C GLU A 128 -12.85 15.76 -24.99
N ALA A 129 -13.01 16.78 -24.13
CA ALA A 129 -12.38 16.82 -22.81
C ALA A 129 -12.86 15.67 -21.89
N ALA A 130 -14.15 15.32 -21.92
CA ALA A 130 -14.68 14.19 -21.17
C ALA A 130 -14.14 12.84 -21.67
N GLU A 131 -13.90 12.71 -22.98
CA GLU A 131 -13.30 11.53 -23.59
C GLU A 131 -11.79 11.43 -23.25
N GLN A 132 -11.07 12.55 -23.32
CA GLN A 132 -9.67 12.64 -22.87
C GLN A 132 -9.51 12.38 -21.37
N LEU A 133 -10.47 12.78 -20.53
CA LEU A 133 -10.48 12.45 -19.10
C LEU A 133 -10.72 10.96 -18.86
N ARG A 134 -11.63 10.30 -19.59
CA ARG A 134 -11.80 8.84 -19.52
C ARG A 134 -10.57 8.08 -20.01
N GLU A 135 -9.94 8.56 -21.07
CA GLU A 135 -8.69 7.97 -21.57
C GLU A 135 -7.56 8.18 -20.57
N GLY A 136 -7.48 9.36 -19.95
CA GLY A 136 -6.59 9.68 -18.84
C GLY A 136 -6.79 8.77 -17.63
N ASP A 137 -8.04 8.50 -17.23
CA ASP A 137 -8.38 7.56 -16.15
C ASP A 137 -7.95 6.13 -16.51
N ALA A 138 -8.18 5.68 -17.74
CA ALA A 138 -7.74 4.37 -18.20
C ALA A 138 -6.20 4.26 -18.31
N ILE A 139 -5.49 5.37 -18.53
CA ILE A 139 -4.02 5.43 -18.52
C ILE A 139 -3.49 5.47 -17.09
N LEU A 140 -4.13 6.21 -16.18
CA LEU A 140 -3.77 6.27 -14.76
C LEU A 140 -4.01 4.95 -14.04
N ALA A 141 -5.15 4.29 -14.29
CA ALA A 141 -5.42 2.95 -13.76
C ALA A 141 -4.36 1.95 -14.26
N ARG A 142 -4.04 1.98 -15.56
CA ARG A 142 -2.96 1.14 -16.12
C ARG A 142 -1.58 1.50 -15.58
N ALA A 143 -1.31 2.76 -15.24
CA ALA A 143 -0.05 3.18 -14.64
C ALA A 143 0.05 2.73 -13.17
N ASP A 144 -1.04 2.79 -12.42
CA ASP A 144 -1.12 2.33 -11.02
C ASP A 144 -1.00 0.80 -10.95
N ASP A 145 -1.67 0.06 -11.83
CA ASP A 145 -1.55 -1.39 -11.95
C ASP A 145 -0.13 -1.82 -12.31
N ASN A 146 0.53 -1.10 -13.23
CA ASN A 146 1.91 -1.38 -13.59
C ASN A 146 2.89 -1.04 -12.47
N ALA A 147 2.66 0.03 -11.72
CA ALA A 147 3.49 0.42 -10.57
C ALA A 147 3.32 -0.57 -9.40
N ALA A 148 2.09 -0.98 -9.10
CA ALA A 148 1.79 -2.00 -8.09
C ALA A 148 2.46 -3.34 -8.45
N ARG A 149 2.35 -3.76 -9.72
CA ARG A 149 3.00 -4.97 -10.22
C ARG A 149 4.54 -4.88 -10.20
N GLU A 150 5.15 -3.75 -10.60
CA GLU A 150 6.62 -3.59 -10.50
C GLU A 150 7.10 -3.61 -9.04
N ILE A 151 6.33 -3.05 -8.09
CA ILE A 151 6.63 -3.10 -6.66
C ILE A 151 6.51 -4.53 -6.12
N GLU A 152 5.46 -5.25 -6.51
CA GLU A 152 5.23 -6.64 -6.11
C GLU A 152 6.31 -7.58 -6.68
N GLU A 153 6.64 -7.47 -7.97
CA GLU A 153 7.73 -8.22 -8.60
C GLU A 153 9.08 -7.93 -7.92
N THR A 154 9.33 -6.67 -7.52
CA THR A 154 10.54 -6.29 -6.78
C THR A 154 10.54 -6.89 -5.36
N LEU A 155 9.40 -6.90 -4.67
CA LEU A 155 9.25 -7.51 -3.35
C LEU A 155 9.40 -9.03 -3.39
N VAL A 156 8.87 -9.70 -4.41
CA VAL A 156 9.09 -11.13 -4.66
C VAL A 156 10.58 -11.39 -4.89
N GLY A 157 11.24 -10.56 -5.71
CA GLY A 157 12.70 -10.64 -5.91
C GLY A 157 13.50 -10.49 -4.61
N ILE A 158 13.12 -9.54 -3.74
CA ILE A 158 13.74 -9.35 -2.42
C ILE A 158 13.46 -10.54 -1.49
N LYS A 159 12.24 -11.08 -1.47
CA LYS A 159 11.87 -12.26 -0.66
C LYS A 159 12.65 -13.51 -1.10
N VAL A 160 12.74 -13.76 -2.41
CA VAL A 160 13.52 -14.89 -2.97
C VAL A 160 15.00 -14.71 -2.64
N ALA A 161 15.55 -13.51 -2.80
CA ALA A 161 16.93 -13.22 -2.41
C ALA A 161 17.15 -13.44 -0.91
N ALA A 162 16.25 -12.96 -0.05
CA ALA A 162 16.33 -13.15 1.41
C ALA A 162 16.24 -14.62 1.82
N LEU A 163 15.40 -15.42 1.12
CA LEU A 163 15.24 -16.86 1.34
C LEU A 163 16.49 -17.64 0.92
N VAL A 164 17.02 -17.39 -0.28
CA VAL A 164 18.27 -17.99 -0.78
C VAL A 164 19.45 -17.63 0.11
N LEU A 165 19.42 -16.43 0.69
CA LEU A 165 20.42 -15.95 1.63
C LEU A 165 20.07 -16.26 3.08
N GLY A 166 19.00 -16.99 3.41
CA GLY A 166 18.64 -17.32 4.80
C GLY A 166 18.62 -16.12 5.77
N VAL A 167 18.33 -14.90 5.29
CA VAL A 167 18.29 -13.69 6.13
C VAL A 167 16.84 -13.26 6.30
N LYS A 168 16.10 -13.96 7.18
CA LYS A 168 14.68 -13.67 7.45
C LYS A 168 14.45 -12.27 8.04
N GLU A 169 15.43 -11.70 8.74
CA GLU A 169 15.26 -10.45 9.49
C GLU A 169 15.32 -9.15 8.67
N ILE A 170 15.71 -9.20 7.38
CA ILE A 170 15.84 -7.98 6.55
C ILE A 170 14.52 -7.56 5.88
N VAL A 171 13.57 -8.49 5.69
CA VAL A 171 12.36 -8.22 4.91
C VAL A 171 11.40 -7.28 5.63
N ALA A 172 11.18 -7.48 6.93
CA ALA A 172 10.23 -6.67 7.71
C ALA A 172 10.64 -5.19 7.87
N PRO A 173 11.92 -4.84 8.13
CA PRO A 173 12.35 -3.44 8.19
C PRO A 173 12.32 -2.69 6.86
N VAL A 174 12.54 -3.40 5.73
CA VAL A 174 12.45 -2.79 4.39
C VAL A 174 11.01 -2.52 4.02
N TYR A 175 10.11 -3.46 4.33
CA TYR A 175 8.67 -3.31 4.09
C TYR A 175 8.10 -2.11 4.87
N SER A 176 8.37 -2.01 6.17
CA SER A 176 7.86 -0.92 7.02
C SER A 176 8.42 0.47 6.69
N LYS A 177 9.65 0.56 6.17
CA LYS A 177 10.30 1.84 5.88
C LYS A 177 10.04 2.37 4.46
N VAL A 178 9.69 1.51 3.53
CA VAL A 178 9.53 1.89 2.11
C VAL A 178 8.06 1.87 1.68
N VAL A 179 7.28 0.88 2.14
CA VAL A 179 5.90 0.66 1.66
C VAL A 179 4.89 1.45 2.50
N THR A 180 5.02 1.40 3.83
CA THR A 180 4.09 2.08 4.77
C THR A 180 4.02 3.61 4.57
N PRO A 181 5.11 4.34 4.30
CA PRO A 181 5.05 5.79 4.06
C PRO A 181 4.46 6.19 2.70
N ALA A 182 4.30 5.27 1.75
CA ALA A 182 3.75 5.54 0.43
C ALA A 182 2.20 5.53 0.41
N GLN A 183 1.56 4.82 1.35
CA GLN A 183 0.10 4.73 1.44
C GLN A 183 -0.61 6.07 1.71
N PRO A 184 -0.12 6.97 2.59
CA PRO A 184 -0.75 8.27 2.80
C PRO A 184 -0.75 9.16 1.54
N LEU A 185 0.30 9.08 0.72
CA LEU A 185 0.38 9.82 -0.54
C LEU A 185 -0.61 9.25 -1.59
N ARG A 186 -0.79 7.93 -1.61
CA ARG A 186 -1.80 7.26 -2.45
C ARG A 186 -3.21 7.67 -2.03
N ALA A 187 -3.50 7.69 -0.74
CA ALA A 187 -4.79 8.15 -0.20
C ALA A 187 -5.06 9.63 -0.54
N GLN A 188 -4.07 10.51 -0.42
CA GLN A 188 -4.19 11.92 -0.81
C GLN A 188 -4.42 12.10 -2.31
N TYR A 189 -3.74 11.32 -3.15
CA TYR A 189 -3.93 11.36 -4.60
C TYR A 189 -5.34 10.89 -4.98
N ASN A 190 -5.81 9.78 -4.40
CA ASN A 190 -7.13 9.23 -4.64
C ASN A 190 -8.26 10.17 -4.17
N ALA A 191 -8.10 10.83 -3.01
CA ALA A 191 -9.04 11.83 -2.53
C ALA A 191 -9.14 13.04 -3.48
N LYS A 192 -8.00 13.49 -4.02
CA LYS A 192 -7.96 14.60 -4.98
C LYS A 192 -8.58 14.22 -6.33
N ALA A 193 -8.30 13.00 -6.81
CA ALA A 193 -8.93 12.46 -8.01
C ALA A 193 -10.45 12.30 -7.85
N ALA A 194 -10.92 11.83 -6.69
CA ALA A 194 -12.35 11.71 -6.38
C ALA A 194 -13.07 13.07 -6.37
N THR A 195 -12.41 14.12 -5.85
CA THR A 195 -12.93 15.50 -5.88
C THR A 195 -13.10 15.99 -7.32
N VAL A 196 -12.07 15.81 -8.15
CA VAL A 196 -12.12 16.20 -9.58
C VAL A 196 -13.21 15.43 -10.35
N ARG A 197 -13.40 14.14 -10.05
CA ARG A 197 -14.49 13.34 -10.64
C ARG A 197 -15.87 13.84 -10.21
N SER A 198 -16.04 14.21 -8.94
CA SER A 198 -17.30 14.76 -8.42
C SER A 198 -17.65 16.08 -9.12
N ASP A 199 -16.68 16.99 -9.23
CA ASP A 199 -16.86 18.29 -9.89
C ASP A 199 -17.19 18.12 -11.38
N ALA A 200 -16.50 17.21 -12.07
CA ALA A 200 -16.78 16.91 -13.48
C ALA A 200 -18.19 16.30 -13.67
N ALA A 201 -18.61 15.39 -12.78
CA ALA A 201 -19.95 14.79 -12.83
C ALA A 201 -21.06 15.81 -12.59
N ILE A 202 -20.87 16.74 -11.64
CA ILE A 202 -21.79 17.85 -11.40
C ILE A 202 -21.91 18.75 -12.64
N LEU A 203 -20.78 19.05 -13.29
CA LEU A 203 -20.75 19.89 -14.50
C LEU A 203 -21.50 19.21 -15.66
N VAL A 204 -21.23 17.92 -15.90
CA VAL A 204 -21.89 17.12 -16.94
C VAL A 204 -23.40 17.04 -16.70
N LYS A 205 -23.82 16.81 -15.45
CA LYS A 205 -25.24 16.75 -15.07
C LYS A 205 -25.95 18.08 -15.35
N ARG A 206 -25.36 19.21 -14.96
CA ARG A 206 -25.93 20.55 -15.24
C ARG A 206 -26.00 20.88 -16.74
N LEU A 207 -25.02 20.40 -17.52
CA LEU A 207 -25.07 20.49 -18.98
C LEU A 207 -26.25 19.70 -19.57
N GLN A 208 -26.45 18.47 -19.10
CA GLN A 208 -27.53 17.60 -19.59
C GLN A 208 -28.91 18.12 -19.21
N GLU A 209 -29.05 18.77 -18.05
CA GLU A 209 -30.30 19.35 -17.58
C GLU A 209 -30.62 20.71 -18.24
N GLY A 210 -29.74 21.24 -19.09
CA GLY A 210 -29.93 22.54 -19.75
C GLY A 210 -29.92 23.74 -18.78
N THR A 211 -29.42 23.55 -17.55
CA THR A 211 -29.48 24.57 -16.48
C THR A 211 -28.33 25.58 -16.50
N LEU A 212 -27.43 25.48 -17.48
CA LEU A 212 -26.26 26.35 -17.62
C LEU A 212 -26.57 27.80 -18.01
N GLU A 213 -27.78 28.09 -18.50
CA GLU A 213 -28.21 29.46 -18.86
C GLU A 213 -28.26 30.43 -17.66
N THR A 214 -28.18 29.93 -16.42
CA THR A 214 -28.30 30.75 -15.19
C THR A 214 -26.96 31.11 -14.52
N LEU A 215 -25.81 30.69 -15.06
CA LEU A 215 -24.50 31.03 -14.48
C LEU A 215 -24.10 32.51 -14.64
N GLY A 216 -24.83 33.29 -15.45
CA GLY A 216 -24.63 34.73 -15.59
C GLY A 216 -24.87 35.54 -14.31
N ASP A 217 -25.69 35.02 -13.39
CA ASP A 217 -26.13 35.74 -12.18
C ASP A 217 -25.65 35.11 -10.85
N ALA A 218 -24.87 34.02 -10.91
CA ALA A 218 -24.54 33.20 -9.75
C ALA A 218 -23.11 33.29 -9.13
N PRO A 219 -22.26 34.33 -9.31
CA PRO A 219 -21.03 34.43 -8.51
C PRO A 219 -21.29 34.58 -7.01
N ASP A 220 -22.36 35.28 -6.61
CA ASP A 220 -22.59 35.67 -5.22
C ASP A 220 -23.23 34.55 -4.37
N ALA A 221 -24.02 33.66 -4.98
CA ALA A 221 -24.67 32.54 -4.28
C ALA A 221 -23.69 31.39 -3.92
N TYR A 222 -22.64 31.22 -4.73
CA TYR A 222 -21.59 30.24 -4.47
C TYR A 222 -20.64 30.70 -3.35
N ALA A 223 -20.31 32.00 -3.30
CA ALA A 223 -19.51 32.58 -2.22
C ALA A 223 -20.21 32.58 -0.85
N ALA A 224 -21.55 32.61 -0.82
CA ALA A 224 -22.34 32.66 0.42
C ALA A 224 -22.46 31.30 1.15
N THR A 225 -22.28 30.18 0.46
CA THR A 225 -22.43 28.83 1.04
C THR A 225 -21.11 28.16 1.43
N HIS A 226 -19.97 28.75 1.04
CA HIS A 226 -18.64 28.22 1.30
C HIS A 226 -17.72 29.31 1.88
N GLN A 227 -17.97 29.70 3.13
CA GLN A 227 -16.99 30.48 3.89
C GLN A 227 -15.95 29.54 4.53
N PRO A 228 -14.66 29.62 4.15
CA PRO A 228 -13.60 28.99 4.93
C PRO A 228 -13.40 29.77 6.25
N HIS A 229 -13.23 29.02 7.34
CA HIS A 229 -12.81 29.57 8.64
C HIS A 229 -11.57 30.47 8.47
N GLN A 230 -11.73 31.77 8.69
CA GLN A 230 -10.63 32.74 8.68
C GLN A 230 -9.89 32.74 10.03
N GLY A 231 -8.71 32.12 10.06
CA GLY A 231 -7.63 32.45 11.00
C GLY A 231 -6.56 33.22 10.22
N GLY A 232 -6.52 34.54 10.38
CA GLY A 232 -5.70 35.43 9.56
C GLY A 232 -4.21 35.47 9.92
N VAL A 233 -3.37 35.67 8.90
CA VAL A 233 -2.08 36.36 8.99
C VAL A 233 -2.05 37.37 7.84
N ASP A 234 -1.88 38.64 8.19
CA ASP A 234 -1.94 39.80 7.32
C ASP A 234 -0.61 39.94 6.52
N VAL A 235 -0.69 39.97 5.18
CA VAL A 235 0.48 40.04 4.27
C VAL A 235 0.62 41.43 3.63
N ALA A 236 0.05 42.46 4.26
CA ALA A 236 0.03 43.81 3.72
C ALA A 236 1.35 44.61 3.87
N ASP A 237 2.48 43.98 4.23
CA ASP A 237 3.70 44.70 4.62
C ASP A 237 4.93 44.45 3.71
N LEU A 238 4.74 44.16 2.41
CA LEU A 238 5.85 44.06 1.46
C LEU A 238 5.73 45.08 0.32
N ASP A 239 6.48 46.17 0.50
CA ASP A 239 6.79 47.24 -0.46
C ASP A 239 7.40 46.70 -1.78
N PRO A 240 6.78 46.94 -2.95
CA PRO A 240 7.28 46.47 -4.23
C PRO A 240 8.26 47.44 -4.94
N THR A 241 8.79 48.47 -4.27
CA THR A 241 9.54 49.56 -4.95
C THR A 241 11.06 49.60 -4.74
N ALA A 242 11.72 48.47 -4.46
CA ALA A 242 13.17 48.40 -4.41
C ALA A 242 13.79 47.38 -5.40
N GLN A 243 14.17 47.92 -6.57
CA GLN A 243 15.42 47.64 -7.32
C GLN A 243 15.21 47.29 -8.82
N PRO A 244 15.68 48.16 -9.73
CA PRO A 244 15.71 47.89 -11.16
C PRO A 244 17.00 47.15 -11.55
N GLY A 245 16.86 46.16 -12.43
CA GLY A 245 17.96 45.69 -13.28
C GLY A 245 18.43 44.27 -13.00
N LEU A 246 18.02 43.33 -13.84
CA LEU A 246 18.90 42.28 -14.38
C LEU A 246 18.16 41.53 -15.50
N VAL A 247 18.18 42.14 -16.68
CA VAL A 247 18.06 41.43 -17.96
C VAL A 247 19.45 40.88 -18.29
N ALA A 248 19.51 39.63 -18.75
CA ALA A 248 20.66 38.88 -19.26
C ALA A 248 21.56 38.16 -18.24
N ALA A 249 21.22 36.91 -17.92
CA ALA A 249 22.17 35.85 -17.54
C ALA A 249 21.52 34.44 -17.59
N THR A 250 20.92 34.05 -18.73
CA THR A 250 20.67 32.64 -19.01
C THR A 250 21.82 32.11 -19.85
N ASP A 251 22.90 31.69 -19.20
CA ASP A 251 23.83 30.62 -19.64
C ASP A 251 25.13 30.69 -18.81
N ARG A 252 25.23 29.81 -17.79
CA ARG A 252 26.45 29.30 -17.11
C ARG A 252 26.16 28.96 -15.65
N SER A 253 25.92 27.68 -15.36
CA SER A 253 26.69 26.96 -14.34
C SER A 253 26.25 25.50 -14.29
N ARG A 254 26.71 24.70 -15.27
CA ARG A 254 26.96 23.29 -14.99
C ARG A 254 28.12 23.26 -13.99
N ARG A 255 27.82 23.23 -12.68
CA ARG A 255 28.83 22.93 -11.67
C ARG A 255 29.24 21.48 -11.89
N HIS A 256 30.33 21.30 -12.62
CA HIS A 256 31.03 20.03 -12.68
C HIS A 256 31.39 19.66 -11.24
N VAL A 257 30.75 18.63 -10.70
CA VAL A 257 31.25 17.96 -9.50
C VAL A 257 32.66 17.50 -9.87
N PRO A 258 33.70 18.06 -9.24
CA PRO A 258 35.05 17.78 -9.68
C PRO A 258 35.33 16.31 -9.35
N TRP A 259 35.78 15.57 -10.37
CA TRP A 259 35.97 14.11 -10.35
C TRP A 259 36.76 13.59 -9.14
N TRP A 260 37.60 14.43 -8.52
CA TRP A 260 38.32 14.11 -7.30
C TRP A 260 37.40 13.85 -6.09
N MET A 261 36.21 14.46 -6.01
CA MET A 261 35.25 14.17 -4.93
C MET A 261 34.64 12.77 -5.04
N ILE A 262 34.47 12.26 -6.26
CA ILE A 262 34.02 10.88 -6.52
C ILE A 262 35.11 9.89 -6.09
N LEU A 263 36.38 10.18 -6.41
CA LEU A 263 37.51 9.37 -5.97
C LEU A 263 37.69 9.38 -4.45
N LEU A 264 37.47 10.53 -3.80
CA LEU A 264 37.55 10.64 -2.34
C LEU A 264 36.46 9.79 -1.67
N GLY A 265 35.23 9.79 -2.21
CA GLY A 265 34.13 8.96 -1.73
C GLY A 265 34.40 7.47 -1.90
N ALA A 266 34.96 7.06 -3.05
CA ALA A 266 35.35 5.67 -3.29
C ALA A 266 36.48 5.19 -2.36
N LEU A 267 37.46 6.05 -2.06
CA LEU A 267 38.55 5.73 -1.15
C LEU A 267 38.06 5.56 0.30
N LEU A 268 37.18 6.45 0.78
CA LEU A 268 36.58 6.34 2.11
C LEU A 268 35.75 5.06 2.27
N LEU A 269 35.00 4.69 1.22
CA LEU A 269 34.24 3.44 1.20
C LEU A 269 35.16 2.21 1.28
N ALA A 270 36.27 2.21 0.53
CA ALA A 270 37.24 1.10 0.57
C ALA A 270 37.88 0.93 1.96
N ILE A 271 38.18 2.04 2.65
CA ILE A 271 38.73 2.00 4.02
C ILE A 271 37.72 1.44 5.02
N LEU A 272 36.45 1.86 4.93
CA LEU A 272 35.38 1.36 5.81
C LEU A 272 35.10 -0.14 5.60
N VAL A 273 35.10 -0.60 4.35
CA VAL A 273 34.95 -2.04 4.03
C VAL A 273 36.15 -2.84 4.53
N GLY A 274 37.38 -2.32 4.37
CA GLY A 274 38.59 -2.98 4.85
C GLY A 274 38.62 -3.16 6.38
N ALA A 275 38.19 -2.14 7.14
CA ALA A 275 38.14 -2.19 8.60
C ALA A 275 37.04 -3.13 9.14
N GLY A 276 35.89 -3.23 8.46
CA GLY A 276 34.80 -4.13 8.85
C GLY A 276 35.16 -5.62 8.74
N ILE A 277 36.00 -5.98 7.76
CA ILE A 277 36.41 -7.38 7.51
C ILE A 277 37.35 -7.89 8.62
N THR A 278 38.14 -7.02 9.28
CA THR A 278 39.09 -7.44 10.32
C THR A 278 38.43 -7.71 11.68
N VAL A 279 37.27 -7.10 11.96
CA VAL A 279 36.53 -7.31 13.22
C VAL A 279 35.65 -8.56 13.16
N ALA A 280 35.08 -8.88 11.99
CA ALA A 280 34.20 -10.03 11.82
C ALA A 280 34.92 -11.39 11.93
N THR A 281 36.20 -11.47 11.56
CA THR A 281 36.99 -12.72 11.67
C THR A 281 37.37 -13.07 13.10
N GLY A 282 37.44 -12.10 14.02
CA GLY A 282 37.73 -12.35 15.44
C GLY A 282 36.55 -12.92 16.23
N ALA A 283 35.31 -12.54 15.87
CA ALA A 283 34.10 -12.96 16.60
C ALA A 283 33.65 -14.39 16.25
N PHE A 284 33.96 -14.88 15.05
CA PHE A 284 33.50 -16.20 14.58
C PHE A 284 34.24 -17.38 15.22
N ALA A 285 35.47 -17.18 15.72
CA ALA A 285 36.25 -18.24 16.37
C ALA A 285 35.73 -18.64 17.77
N ALA A 286 34.84 -17.84 18.37
CA ALA A 286 34.30 -18.09 19.71
C ALA A 286 32.96 -18.88 19.71
N ALA A 287 32.28 -19.01 18.57
CA ALA A 287 30.89 -19.50 18.51
C ALA A 287 30.73 -20.99 18.19
N THR A 288 31.79 -21.73 17.83
CA THR A 288 31.69 -23.11 17.33
C THR A 288 31.79 -24.20 18.41
N GLY A 289 31.44 -23.88 19.67
CA GLY A 289 31.59 -24.79 20.82
C GLY A 289 30.34 -25.54 21.28
N ALA A 290 29.20 -25.48 20.57
CA ALA A 290 27.95 -26.10 21.02
C ALA A 290 27.76 -27.54 20.49
N ASP A 291 27.49 -28.46 21.42
CA ASP A 291 27.35 -29.91 21.25
C ASP A 291 26.01 -30.28 20.54
N PRO A 292 26.04 -30.99 19.39
CA PRO A 292 24.85 -31.27 18.57
C PRO A 292 24.00 -32.46 19.07
N THR A 293 24.10 -32.88 20.33
CA THR A 293 23.41 -34.07 20.87
C THR A 293 22.18 -33.80 21.75
N ALA A 294 21.69 -32.56 21.82
CA ALA A 294 20.48 -32.25 22.59
C ALA A 294 19.20 -32.73 21.87
N ASP A 295 18.53 -33.69 22.51
CA ASP A 295 17.26 -34.32 22.15
C ASP A 295 16.10 -33.28 22.08
N PRO A 296 15.38 -33.14 20.95
CA PRO A 296 14.29 -32.15 20.79
C PRO A 296 12.98 -32.53 21.48
N THR A 297 12.95 -33.58 22.29
CA THR A 297 11.72 -34.12 22.90
C THR A 297 11.41 -33.53 24.28
N SER A 298 11.59 -32.21 24.46
CA SER A 298 11.08 -31.52 25.64
C SER A 298 9.68 -31.00 25.34
N THR A 299 8.68 -31.82 25.63
CA THR A 299 7.29 -31.38 25.81
C THR A 299 7.28 -30.17 26.74
N ALA A 300 6.94 -29.01 26.19
CA ALA A 300 6.69 -27.81 26.96
C ALA A 300 5.40 -28.01 27.76
N ASP A 301 5.52 -28.70 28.89
CA ASP A 301 4.48 -28.79 29.90
C ASP A 301 4.18 -27.38 30.44
N GLY A 302 3.04 -26.84 30.03
CA GLY A 302 2.10 -26.23 30.97
C GLY A 302 2.49 -24.91 31.64
N ALA A 303 3.29 -24.06 31.00
CA ALA A 303 3.18 -22.64 31.33
C ALA A 303 1.83 -22.17 30.81
N SER A 304 0.82 -22.16 31.68
CA SER A 304 -0.46 -21.50 31.41
C SER A 304 -0.13 -20.14 30.82
N SER A 305 -0.53 -19.86 29.59
CA SER A 305 -0.15 -18.66 28.84
C SER A 305 -0.61 -17.34 29.48
N GLY A 306 -1.23 -17.39 30.67
CA GLY A 306 -1.92 -16.26 31.29
C GLY A 306 -3.24 -15.94 30.63
N LEU A 307 -3.55 -16.56 29.48
CA LEU A 307 -4.76 -16.35 28.71
C LEU A 307 -5.97 -16.97 29.41
N VAL A 308 -7.08 -16.24 29.42
CA VAL A 308 -8.32 -16.54 30.11
C VAL A 308 -9.46 -16.69 29.09
N GLU A 309 -10.13 -17.84 29.11
CA GLU A 309 -11.34 -18.08 28.31
C GLU A 309 -12.45 -17.08 28.68
N GLY A 310 -13.14 -16.54 27.66
CA GLY A 310 -14.12 -15.47 27.77
C GLY A 310 -13.53 -14.06 27.89
N VAL A 311 -12.20 -13.93 27.94
CA VAL A 311 -11.50 -12.64 27.90
C VAL A 311 -10.61 -12.57 26.68
N ASP A 312 -9.65 -13.48 26.57
CA ASP A 312 -8.63 -13.45 25.51
C ASP A 312 -9.00 -14.38 24.34
N TYR A 313 -9.75 -15.45 24.61
CA TYR A 313 -10.33 -16.34 23.60
C TYR A 313 -11.69 -16.85 24.05
N ALA A 314 -12.60 -17.16 23.13
CA ALA A 314 -13.92 -17.70 23.45
C ALA A 314 -14.38 -18.69 22.38
N PHE A 315 -15.41 -19.48 22.69
CA PHE A 315 -15.95 -20.52 21.80
C PHE A 315 -17.46 -20.36 21.62
N LEU A 316 -17.95 -20.59 20.40
CA LEU A 316 -19.39 -20.46 20.08
C LEU A 316 -20.25 -21.44 20.87
N SER A 317 -19.66 -22.56 21.25
CA SER A 317 -20.29 -23.59 22.06
C SER A 317 -19.22 -24.44 22.74
N GLY A 318 -19.52 -24.91 23.96
CA GLY A 318 -18.57 -25.67 24.77
C GLY A 318 -17.60 -24.79 25.56
N SER A 319 -16.54 -25.41 26.10
CA SER A 319 -15.45 -24.74 26.82
C SER A 319 -14.21 -25.62 26.88
N GLY A 320 -13.02 -25.01 26.92
CA GLY A 320 -11.73 -25.71 26.90
C GLY A 320 -11.66 -26.82 25.85
N ASP A 321 -11.24 -28.02 26.26
CA ASP A 321 -11.11 -29.20 25.39
C ASP A 321 -12.45 -29.77 24.88
N ASN A 322 -13.58 -29.22 25.33
CA ASN A 322 -14.92 -29.59 24.85
C ASN A 322 -15.54 -28.48 23.98
N ALA A 323 -14.75 -27.51 23.52
CA ALA A 323 -15.20 -26.54 22.54
C ALA A 323 -15.71 -27.24 21.28
N ALA A 324 -16.79 -26.73 20.69
CA ALA A 324 -17.31 -27.28 19.46
C ALA A 324 -16.31 -27.05 18.32
N GLY A 325 -15.95 -28.13 17.64
CA GLY A 325 -14.95 -28.11 16.57
C GLY A 325 -15.30 -29.06 15.44
N TRP A 326 -14.50 -29.03 14.39
CA TRP A 326 -14.60 -29.95 13.26
C TRP A 326 -13.91 -31.29 13.56
N SER A 327 -14.27 -32.33 12.81
CA SER A 327 -13.55 -33.59 12.89
C SER A 327 -12.16 -33.48 12.25
N CYS A 328 -11.12 -33.91 12.96
CA CYS A 328 -9.76 -34.03 12.45
C CYS A 328 -9.57 -35.17 11.42
N SER A 329 -10.57 -36.05 11.24
CA SER A 329 -10.42 -37.29 10.48
C SER A 329 -10.52 -37.13 8.97
N ALA A 330 -11.02 -35.99 8.48
CA ALA A 330 -11.28 -35.75 7.07
C ALA A 330 -10.94 -34.30 6.68
N PRO A 331 -10.53 -34.04 5.43
CA PRO A 331 -10.40 -32.68 4.93
C PRO A 331 -11.69 -31.88 5.09
N ILE A 332 -11.55 -30.60 5.42
CA ILE A 332 -12.67 -29.65 5.51
C ILE A 332 -12.53 -28.68 4.34
N THR A 333 -13.47 -28.73 3.41
CA THR A 333 -13.44 -27.96 2.18
C THR A 333 -14.04 -26.56 2.38
N VAL A 334 -13.33 -25.53 1.95
CA VAL A 334 -13.77 -24.13 1.98
C VAL A 334 -13.91 -23.64 0.54
N SER A 335 -15.12 -23.28 0.12
CA SER A 335 -15.41 -22.94 -1.27
C SER A 335 -16.10 -21.58 -1.41
N LEU A 336 -15.76 -20.83 -2.46
CA LEU A 336 -16.56 -19.68 -2.91
C LEU A 336 -17.81 -20.15 -3.65
N MET A 337 -18.94 -19.50 -3.37
CA MET A 337 -20.24 -19.74 -3.99
C MET A 337 -20.89 -18.42 -4.44
N GLY A 338 -21.49 -18.46 -5.63
CA GLY A 338 -22.15 -17.30 -6.25
C GLY A 338 -21.18 -16.43 -7.07
N ASP A 339 -21.63 -15.22 -7.37
CA ASP A 339 -20.76 -14.18 -7.92
C ASP A 339 -19.86 -13.64 -6.79
N TYR A 340 -18.61 -13.32 -7.13
CA TYR A 340 -17.64 -12.77 -6.16
C TYR A 340 -16.64 -11.85 -6.87
N PRO A 341 -16.06 -10.88 -6.15
CA PRO A 341 -15.11 -9.94 -6.72
C PRO A 341 -13.80 -10.60 -7.18
N VAL A 342 -13.16 -9.99 -8.19
CA VAL A 342 -11.83 -10.42 -8.65
C VAL A 342 -10.85 -10.37 -7.50
N GLY A 343 -10.08 -11.45 -7.30
CA GLY A 343 -9.12 -11.58 -6.20
C GLY A 343 -9.69 -12.26 -4.94
N ALA A 344 -11.01 -12.48 -4.85
CA ALA A 344 -11.62 -13.18 -3.71
C ALA A 344 -11.00 -14.57 -3.48
N ASN A 345 -10.69 -15.30 -4.56
CA ASN A 345 -10.03 -16.61 -4.50
C ASN A 345 -8.65 -16.56 -3.83
N ALA A 346 -7.82 -15.56 -4.16
CA ALA A 346 -6.50 -15.40 -3.55
C ALA A 346 -6.60 -15.00 -2.07
N THR A 347 -7.57 -14.14 -1.75
CA THR A 347 -7.85 -13.68 -0.38
C THR A 347 -8.33 -14.84 0.49
N LEU A 348 -9.28 -15.64 -0.01
CA LEU A 348 -9.76 -16.85 0.65
C LEU A 348 -8.64 -17.86 0.85
N ALA A 349 -7.79 -18.07 -0.17
CA ALA A 349 -6.63 -18.97 -0.06
C ALA A 349 -5.69 -18.57 1.08
N ALA A 350 -5.43 -17.26 1.25
CA ALA A 350 -4.60 -16.76 2.33
C ALA A 350 -5.23 -16.99 3.71
N ALA A 351 -6.51 -16.65 3.87
CA ALA A 351 -7.23 -16.84 5.13
C ALA A 351 -7.34 -18.33 5.51
N VAL A 352 -7.67 -19.20 4.55
CA VAL A 352 -7.73 -20.67 4.76
C VAL A 352 -6.36 -21.24 5.17
N ALA A 353 -5.27 -20.78 4.54
CA ALA A 353 -3.94 -21.22 4.91
C ALA A 353 -3.53 -20.75 6.32
N SER A 354 -3.91 -19.53 6.70
CA SER A 354 -3.66 -18.93 8.02
C SER A 354 -4.39 -19.69 9.12
N ILE A 355 -5.72 -19.82 9.01
CA ILE A 355 -6.56 -20.53 9.98
C ILE A 355 -6.18 -22.02 10.06
N GLY A 356 -5.93 -22.67 8.92
CA GLY A 356 -5.50 -24.07 8.88
C GLY A 356 -4.16 -24.29 9.56
N SER A 357 -3.20 -23.37 9.38
CA SER A 357 -1.90 -23.47 10.06
C SER A 357 -1.99 -23.21 11.56
N ALA A 358 -2.87 -22.33 12.01
CA ALA A 358 -3.00 -21.96 13.41
C ALA A 358 -3.80 -23.00 14.23
N SER A 359 -4.82 -23.59 13.61
CA SER A 359 -5.66 -24.62 14.23
C SER A 359 -5.18 -26.05 13.99
N GLY A 360 -4.34 -26.29 12.99
CA GLY A 360 -3.98 -27.65 12.55
C GLY A 360 -5.15 -28.45 11.95
N LEU A 361 -6.31 -27.82 11.75
CA LEU A 361 -7.42 -28.41 11.01
C LEU A 361 -7.01 -28.67 9.55
N PRO A 362 -7.46 -29.78 8.93
CA PRO A 362 -7.13 -30.13 7.55
C PRO A 362 -7.97 -29.32 6.53
N LEU A 363 -7.93 -27.98 6.65
CA LEU A 363 -8.65 -27.07 5.77
C LEU A 363 -8.04 -27.06 4.35
N GLN A 364 -8.90 -27.11 3.34
CA GLN A 364 -8.50 -27.11 1.92
C GLN A 364 -9.48 -26.26 1.11
N LEU A 365 -8.98 -25.61 0.06
CA LEU A 365 -9.86 -24.93 -0.90
C LEU A 365 -10.66 -25.97 -1.70
N GLY A 366 -11.98 -25.79 -1.74
CA GLY A 366 -12.84 -26.53 -2.64
C GLY A 366 -12.85 -25.93 -4.04
N ALA A 367 -13.59 -26.57 -4.95
CA ALA A 367 -13.76 -26.06 -6.31
C ALA A 367 -14.80 -24.94 -6.34
N ASP A 368 -14.49 -23.85 -7.06
CA ASP A 368 -15.40 -22.72 -7.24
C ASP A 368 -16.79 -23.14 -7.73
N GLY A 369 -17.82 -22.54 -7.15
CA GLY A 369 -19.22 -22.82 -7.50
C GLY A 369 -19.71 -24.21 -7.05
N THR A 370 -18.89 -24.96 -6.30
CA THR A 370 -19.31 -26.20 -5.64
C THR A 370 -19.37 -25.96 -4.14
N PRO A 371 -20.51 -26.23 -3.47
CA PRO A 371 -20.60 -26.10 -2.03
C PRO A 371 -19.53 -26.94 -1.33
N GLY A 372 -18.74 -26.29 -0.47
CA GLY A 372 -17.83 -26.95 0.45
C GLY A 372 -18.48 -27.21 1.80
N ASP A 373 -17.74 -27.83 2.71
CA ASP A 373 -18.13 -27.97 4.12
C ASP A 373 -18.32 -26.58 4.76
N ILE A 374 -17.45 -25.63 4.40
CA ILE A 374 -17.59 -24.20 4.64
C ILE A 374 -17.85 -23.52 3.29
N THR A 375 -19.01 -22.89 3.17
CA THR A 375 -19.39 -22.13 1.96
C THR A 375 -19.25 -20.64 2.22
N VAL A 376 -18.50 -19.95 1.36
CA VAL A 376 -18.25 -18.50 1.44
C VAL A 376 -18.96 -17.80 0.28
N SER A 377 -19.76 -16.78 0.56
CA SER A 377 -20.46 -15.98 -0.45
C SER A 377 -20.27 -14.49 -0.21
N TYR A 378 -20.18 -13.71 -1.29
CA TYR A 378 -20.20 -12.26 -1.27
C TYR A 378 -21.60 -11.81 -1.61
N LEU A 379 -22.24 -11.03 -0.74
CA LEU A 379 -23.62 -10.58 -0.90
C LEU A 379 -23.72 -9.06 -0.64
N PRO A 380 -24.72 -8.37 -1.21
CA PRO A 380 -25.02 -6.98 -0.85
C PRO A 380 -25.34 -6.84 0.65
N SER A 381 -25.06 -5.67 1.25
CA SER A 381 -25.24 -5.43 2.70
C SER A 381 -26.62 -5.84 3.23
N ALA A 382 -27.69 -5.51 2.49
CA ALA A 382 -29.06 -5.86 2.88
C ALA A 382 -29.30 -7.38 3.00
N ASP A 383 -28.60 -8.18 2.19
CA ASP A 383 -28.67 -9.64 2.23
C ASP A 383 -27.79 -10.20 3.35
N VAL A 384 -26.69 -9.54 3.72
CA VAL A 384 -25.87 -9.88 4.90
C VAL A 384 -26.67 -9.73 6.19
N GLU A 385 -27.37 -8.60 6.36
CA GLU A 385 -28.27 -8.36 7.50
C GLU A 385 -29.37 -9.42 7.57
N ALA A 386 -29.97 -9.78 6.43
CA ALA A 386 -31.00 -10.81 6.36
C ALA A 386 -30.49 -12.22 6.76
N LYS A 387 -29.17 -12.42 6.78
CA LYS A 387 -28.51 -13.66 7.24
C LYS A 387 -28.17 -13.66 8.72
N GLY A 388 -28.57 -12.63 9.45
CA GLY A 388 -28.35 -12.50 10.89
C GLY A 388 -27.18 -11.61 11.27
N GLY A 389 -26.63 -10.85 10.31
CA GLY A 389 -25.73 -9.75 10.63
C GLY A 389 -26.47 -8.61 11.31
N ASP A 390 -25.84 -7.99 12.30
CA ASP A 390 -26.31 -6.73 12.86
C ASP A 390 -26.17 -5.59 11.83
N ASP A 391 -26.84 -4.46 12.08
CA ASP A 391 -26.74 -3.26 11.24
C ASP A 391 -25.27 -2.83 11.11
N GLY A 392 -24.75 -2.83 9.88
CA GLY A 392 -23.34 -2.53 9.57
C GLY A 392 -22.36 -3.70 9.71
N ALA A 393 -22.84 -4.93 9.90
CA ALA A 393 -21.98 -6.11 9.85
C ALA A 393 -21.33 -6.26 8.46
N ILE A 394 -20.00 -6.34 8.44
CA ILE A 394 -19.22 -6.52 7.20
C ILE A 394 -19.00 -8.01 6.85
N GLY A 395 -19.35 -8.91 7.75
CA GLY A 395 -19.26 -10.36 7.59
C GLY A 395 -20.14 -11.07 8.62
N VAL A 396 -20.56 -12.29 8.27
CA VAL A 396 -21.31 -13.17 9.17
C VAL A 396 -20.93 -14.62 8.89
N ALA A 397 -20.62 -15.36 9.94
CA ALA A 397 -20.47 -16.81 9.90
C ALA A 397 -21.59 -17.51 10.68
N SER A 398 -21.99 -18.69 10.20
CA SER A 398 -23.05 -19.49 10.81
C SER A 398 -22.71 -20.98 10.74
N PRO A 399 -21.94 -21.51 11.71
CA PRO A 399 -21.68 -22.94 11.81
C PRO A 399 -22.91 -23.71 12.31
N ILE A 400 -23.11 -24.91 11.77
CA ILE A 400 -24.12 -25.87 12.23
C ILE A 400 -23.44 -26.86 13.17
N ILE A 401 -23.82 -26.81 14.45
CA ILE A 401 -23.25 -27.63 15.52
C ILE A 401 -24.23 -28.75 15.88
N VAL A 402 -23.80 -30.01 15.75
CA VAL A 402 -24.57 -31.20 16.09
C VAL A 402 -23.79 -32.03 17.10
N GLY A 403 -24.30 -32.14 18.33
CA GLY A 403 -23.68 -32.97 19.37
C GLY A 403 -22.28 -32.51 19.79
N GLY A 404 -21.97 -31.22 19.67
CA GLY A 404 -20.65 -30.65 19.97
C GLY A 404 -19.66 -30.70 18.80
N SER A 405 -20.07 -31.16 17.62
CA SER A 405 -19.24 -31.12 16.41
C SER A 405 -19.84 -30.20 15.36
N ILE A 406 -19.00 -29.39 14.72
CA ILE A 406 -19.39 -28.59 13.55
C ILE A 406 -19.47 -29.53 12.34
N THR A 407 -20.60 -29.51 11.63
CA THR A 407 -20.84 -30.38 10.46
C THR A 407 -20.87 -29.63 9.14
N SER A 408 -21.16 -28.33 9.17
CA SER A 408 -21.17 -27.44 8.02
C SER A 408 -21.11 -25.99 8.52
N ALA A 409 -20.67 -25.05 7.69
CA ALA A 409 -20.76 -23.62 8.00
C ALA A 409 -21.03 -22.78 6.75
N THR A 410 -21.68 -21.64 6.92
CA THR A 410 -21.80 -20.62 5.88
C THR A 410 -21.12 -19.34 6.35
N VAL A 411 -20.33 -18.73 5.49
CA VAL A 411 -19.73 -17.41 5.68
C VAL A 411 -20.27 -16.50 4.60
N VAL A 412 -20.75 -15.34 5.00
CA VAL A 412 -21.26 -14.30 4.11
C VAL A 412 -20.42 -13.04 4.34
N ILE A 413 -19.94 -12.44 3.26
CA ILE A 413 -19.15 -11.22 3.27
C ILE A 413 -19.94 -10.12 2.57
N ASP A 414 -19.98 -8.94 3.16
CA ASP A 414 -20.60 -7.76 2.55
C ASP A 414 -19.74 -7.25 1.38
N GLU A 415 -20.22 -7.39 0.15
CA GLU A 415 -19.47 -6.97 -1.05
C GLU A 415 -19.44 -5.45 -1.26
N GLU A 416 -20.34 -4.70 -0.62
CA GLU A 416 -20.41 -3.25 -0.73
C GLU A 416 -19.47 -2.54 0.25
N SER A 417 -18.97 -3.27 1.25
CA SER A 417 -18.02 -2.74 2.24
C SER A 417 -16.61 -2.57 1.66
N PRO A 418 -16.01 -1.37 1.71
CA PRO A 418 -14.64 -1.15 1.23
C PRO A 418 -13.58 -1.97 1.98
N SER A 419 -13.86 -2.39 3.22
CA SER A 419 -12.96 -3.26 4.00
C SER A 419 -12.86 -4.66 3.40
N ASN A 420 -13.83 -5.08 2.61
CA ASN A 420 -13.94 -6.40 2.00
C ASN A 420 -13.48 -6.43 0.53
N ASP A 421 -12.94 -5.32 0.00
CA ASP A 421 -12.27 -5.32 -1.30
C ASP A 421 -11.11 -6.33 -1.27
N PRO A 422 -11.10 -7.39 -2.11
CA PRO A 422 -10.03 -8.38 -2.12
C PRO A 422 -8.63 -7.81 -2.41
N ALA A 423 -8.52 -6.59 -2.94
CA ALA A 423 -7.25 -5.89 -3.11
C ALA A 423 -6.71 -5.30 -1.78
N SER A 424 -7.55 -5.21 -0.75
CA SER A 424 -7.23 -4.72 0.59
C SER A 424 -6.70 -5.84 1.48
N TYR A 425 -5.72 -5.53 2.32
CA TYR A 425 -5.29 -6.47 3.36
C TYR A 425 -6.38 -6.71 4.42
N LEU A 426 -7.31 -5.76 4.59
CA LEU A 426 -8.42 -5.88 5.53
C LEU A 426 -9.36 -7.03 5.14
N ALA A 427 -9.52 -7.32 3.84
CA ALA A 427 -10.38 -8.41 3.38
C ALA A 427 -9.86 -9.77 3.85
N VAL A 428 -8.54 -9.95 3.99
CA VAL A 428 -7.96 -11.16 4.58
C VAL A 428 -8.33 -11.24 6.06
N LEU A 429 -8.21 -10.14 6.82
CA LEU A 429 -8.54 -10.12 8.25
C LEU A 429 -10.02 -10.38 8.49
N VAL A 430 -10.91 -9.80 7.69
CA VAL A 430 -12.36 -10.07 7.80
C VAL A 430 -12.64 -11.55 7.51
N LEU A 431 -12.07 -12.12 6.44
CA LEU A 431 -12.23 -13.54 6.15
C LEU A 431 -11.64 -14.44 7.24
N GLU A 432 -10.50 -14.08 7.83
CA GLU A 432 -9.91 -14.81 8.95
C GLU A 432 -10.83 -14.75 10.19
N HIS A 433 -11.44 -13.60 10.48
CA HIS A 433 -12.42 -13.43 11.57
C HIS A 433 -13.64 -14.34 11.36
N GLU A 434 -14.26 -14.25 10.18
CA GLU A 434 -15.44 -15.08 9.88
C GLU A 434 -15.12 -16.58 9.81
N LEU A 435 -13.93 -16.95 9.31
CA LEU A 435 -13.49 -18.34 9.36
C LEU A 435 -13.18 -18.79 10.78
N GLY A 436 -12.71 -17.91 11.66
CA GLY A 436 -12.56 -18.15 13.09
C GLY A 436 -13.89 -18.61 13.71
N HIS A 437 -14.97 -17.90 13.43
CA HIS A 437 -16.32 -18.35 13.79
C HIS A 437 -16.71 -19.68 13.14
N ALA A 438 -16.47 -19.82 11.83
CA ALA A 438 -16.81 -21.05 11.11
C ALA A 438 -16.09 -22.29 11.66
N VAL A 439 -14.95 -22.13 12.34
CA VAL A 439 -14.22 -23.23 13.00
C VAL A 439 -14.47 -23.34 14.50
N GLY A 440 -15.26 -22.45 15.11
CA GLY A 440 -15.77 -22.59 16.47
C GLY A 440 -15.41 -21.49 17.46
N LEU A 441 -14.66 -20.45 17.05
CA LEU A 441 -14.34 -19.32 17.93
C LEU A 441 -15.50 -18.35 18.09
N ASP A 442 -15.64 -17.78 19.27
CA ASP A 442 -16.59 -16.70 19.55
C ASP A 442 -15.86 -15.37 19.73
N HIS A 443 -16.63 -14.28 19.76
CA HIS A 443 -16.10 -12.95 20.00
C HIS A 443 -15.43 -12.82 21.37
N VAL A 444 -14.44 -11.92 21.42
CA VAL A 444 -13.77 -11.51 22.64
C VAL A 444 -13.73 -9.99 22.75
N ASP A 445 -13.65 -9.49 23.97
CA ASP A 445 -13.55 -8.05 24.23
C ASP A 445 -12.09 -7.56 24.31
N HIS A 446 -11.10 -8.45 24.33
CA HIS A 446 -9.69 -8.10 24.49
C HIS A 446 -9.09 -7.41 23.25
N GLY A 447 -8.52 -6.22 23.46
CA GLY A 447 -7.87 -5.43 22.41
C GLY A 447 -6.64 -6.10 21.82
N GLY A 448 -6.58 -6.22 20.49
CA GLY A 448 -5.45 -6.85 19.82
C GLY A 448 -5.72 -8.27 19.32
N GLU A 449 -6.91 -8.80 19.59
CA GLU A 449 -7.39 -10.07 19.04
C GLU A 449 -8.22 -9.81 17.77
N LEU A 450 -8.06 -10.67 16.77
CA LEU A 450 -8.84 -10.65 15.54
C LEU A 450 -10.30 -10.96 15.81
N MET A 451 -10.61 -11.82 16.77
CA MET A 451 -11.98 -12.16 17.15
C MET A 451 -12.70 -11.05 17.94
N GLN A 452 -12.19 -9.81 17.96
CA GLN A 452 -12.97 -8.66 18.42
C GLN A 452 -14.14 -8.38 17.48
N PRO A 453 -15.35 -8.06 18.00
CA PRO A 453 -16.51 -7.77 17.16
C PRO A 453 -16.35 -6.50 16.33
N GLN A 454 -15.45 -5.59 16.72
CA GLN A 454 -15.10 -4.41 15.92
C GLN A 454 -13.79 -4.64 15.20
N LEU A 455 -13.79 -4.41 13.88
CA LEU A 455 -12.59 -4.45 13.06
C LEU A 455 -11.57 -3.39 13.52
N ASP A 456 -10.41 -3.84 14.00
CA ASP A 456 -9.26 -2.98 14.25
C ASP A 456 -8.31 -2.99 13.03
N PRO A 457 -8.23 -1.90 12.24
CA PRO A 457 -7.39 -1.84 11.05
C PRO A 457 -5.89 -1.85 11.37
N THR A 458 -5.48 -1.70 12.63
CA THR A 458 -4.08 -1.77 13.05
C THR A 458 -3.57 -3.20 13.22
N LEU A 459 -4.48 -4.17 13.28
CA LEU A 459 -4.14 -5.59 13.29
C LEU A 459 -3.47 -6.00 11.98
N THR A 460 -2.54 -6.95 12.10
CA THR A 460 -1.82 -7.53 10.96
C THR A 460 -2.00 -9.04 10.85
N GLY A 461 -2.83 -9.64 11.70
CA GLY A 461 -3.11 -11.07 11.76
C GLY A 461 -3.69 -11.48 13.12
N LEU A 462 -3.69 -12.79 13.39
CA LEU A 462 -4.18 -13.42 14.62
C LEU A 462 -3.38 -12.97 15.86
N GLY A 463 -4.11 -12.62 16.93
CA GLY A 463 -3.58 -12.34 18.26
C GLY A 463 -3.24 -13.62 19.06
N GLU A 464 -2.71 -13.44 20.27
CA GLU A 464 -2.27 -14.58 21.10
C GLU A 464 -3.47 -15.40 21.60
N GLY A 465 -4.57 -14.72 21.92
CA GLY A 465 -5.85 -15.31 22.26
C GLY A 465 -6.44 -16.12 21.10
N ASP A 466 -6.52 -15.53 19.90
CA ASP A 466 -7.01 -16.22 18.70
C ASP A 466 -6.21 -17.49 18.43
N LEU A 467 -4.88 -17.41 18.47
CA LEU A 467 -3.99 -18.56 18.25
C LEU A 467 -4.24 -19.66 19.29
N ARG A 468 -4.45 -19.28 20.56
CA ARG A 468 -4.77 -20.25 21.61
C ARG A 468 -6.14 -20.88 21.40
N GLY A 469 -7.14 -20.09 21.05
CA GLY A 469 -8.48 -20.58 20.72
C GLY A 469 -8.45 -21.57 19.55
N LEU A 470 -7.77 -21.21 18.46
CA LEU A 470 -7.62 -22.05 17.27
C LEU A 470 -6.93 -23.38 17.59
N GLN A 471 -5.90 -23.38 18.43
CA GLN A 471 -5.24 -24.62 18.89
C GLN A 471 -6.17 -25.51 19.72
N LEU A 472 -7.12 -24.93 20.45
CA LEU A 472 -8.05 -25.67 21.32
C LEU A 472 -9.23 -26.27 20.55
N VAL A 473 -9.73 -25.61 19.49
CA VAL A 473 -10.78 -26.18 18.60
C VAL A 473 -10.20 -27.12 17.54
N GLY A 474 -8.89 -27.12 17.39
CA GLY A 474 -8.16 -27.72 16.29
C GLY A 474 -7.61 -29.13 16.54
N CYS A 475 -6.59 -29.46 15.75
CA CYS A 475 -5.83 -30.72 15.76
C CYS A 475 -4.32 -30.38 15.86
#